data_AF-A0A5P8N0F7-F1
#
_entry.id   AF-A0A5P8N0F7-F1
#
_cell.length_a   1.000
_cell.length_b   1.000
_cell.length_c   1.000
_cell.angle_alpha   90.00
_cell.angle_beta   90.00
_cell.angle_gamma   90.00
#
_symmetry.space_group_name_H-M   'P 1'
#
loop_
_entity.id
_entity.type
_entity.pdbx_description
1 polymer ?
#
loop_
_entity_poly.entity_id
_entity_poly.type
_entity_poly.pdbx_seq_one_letter_code
_entity_poly.pdbx_strand_id
1 'polypeptide(L)' 'MSNVIPFPVRVISEDELDIDLLTAVDVAIRDLRDLAFRLRGDETGHEQAQECLDMLTRALESARMHG' A
#
# COMPACT_ATOMS: atom_id res chain seq x y z
N MET A 1 27.06 7.11 23.51
CA MET A 1 27.51 6.92 22.11
C MET A 1 26.38 6.20 21.38
N SER A 2 25.78 6.80 20.36
CA SER A 2 24.64 6.21 19.64
C SER A 2 25.14 5.40 18.45
N ASN A 3 24.88 4.09 18.45
CA ASN A 3 25.22 3.22 17.33
C ASN A 3 24.12 3.32 16.26
N VAL A 4 24.40 4.04 15.18
CA VAL A 4 23.53 4.09 14.01
C VAL A 4 23.72 2.79 13.23
N ILE A 5 22.68 1.95 13.19
CA ILE A 5 22.66 0.74 12.35
C ILE A 5 22.16 1.17 10.97
N PRO A 6 22.98 1.09 9.91
CA PRO A 6 22.52 1.39 8.56
C PRO A 6 21.52 0.31 8.13
N PHE A 7 20.31 0.74 7.77
CA PHE A 7 19.31 -0.15 7.19
C PHE A 7 19.72 -0.46 5.75
N PRO A 8 19.82 -1.74 5.35
CA PRO A 8 20.17 -2.08 3.98
C PRO A 8 19.07 -1.58 3.03
N VAL A 9 19.43 -0.67 2.14
CA VAL A 9 18.56 -0.25 1.04
C VAL A 9 18.42 -1.44 0.10
N ARG A 10 17.25 -2.07 0.08
CA ARG A 10 16.91 -3.02 -0.98
C ARG A 10 16.72 -2.22 -2.27
N VAL A 11 17.68 -2.34 -3.18
CA VAL A 11 17.51 -1.87 -4.56
C VAL A 11 16.61 -2.87 -5.24
N ILE A 12 15.32 -2.56 -5.32
CA ILE A 12 14.35 -3.33 -6.11
C ILE A 12 14.74 -3.11 -7.57
N SER A 13 15.10 -4.17 -8.30
CA SER A 13 15.38 -4.08 -9.73
C SER A 13 14.10 -3.75 -10.49
N GLU A 14 14.17 -2.99 -11.59
CA GLU A 14 13.00 -2.70 -12.45
C GLU A 14 12.29 -3.99 -12.93
N ASP A 15 13.04 -5.09 -13.08
CA ASP A 15 12.49 -6.42 -13.41
C ASP A 15 11.70 -7.10 -12.27
N GLU A 16 11.84 -6.66 -11.01
CA GLU A 16 11.01 -7.13 -9.88
C GLU A 16 9.69 -6.35 -9.78
N LEU A 17 9.55 -5.25 -10.53
CA LEU A 17 8.33 -4.44 -10.62
C LEU A 17 7.42 -4.88 -11.78
N ASP A 18 7.54 -6.11 -12.26
CA ASP A 18 6.72 -6.69 -13.33
C ASP A 18 5.29 -7.02 -12.86
N ILE A 19 4.72 -6.19 -12.00
CA ILE A 19 3.33 -6.21 -11.62
C ILE A 19 2.64 -5.02 -12.29
N ASP A 20 1.66 -5.33 -13.14
CA ASP A 20 0.82 -4.29 -13.74
C ASP A 20 0.21 -3.39 -12.66
N LEU A 21 0.12 -2.09 -12.95
CA LEU A 21 -0.33 -1.08 -12.00
C LEU A 21 -1.72 -1.41 -11.41
N LEU A 22 -2.64 -1.96 -12.21
CA LEU A 22 -3.97 -2.34 -11.71
C LEU A 22 -3.87 -3.50 -10.72
N THR A 23 -2.97 -4.45 -10.97
CA THR A 23 -2.73 -5.59 -10.09
C THR A 23 -2.08 -5.12 -8.78
N ALA A 24 -1.09 -4.23 -8.84
CA ALA A 24 -0.45 -3.66 -7.65
C ALA A 24 -1.45 -2.91 -6.77
N VAL A 25 -2.32 -2.11 -7.37
CA VAL A 25 -3.34 -1.35 -6.65
C VAL A 25 -4.41 -2.27 -6.06
N ASP A 26 -4.85 -3.32 -6.78
CA ASP A 26 -5.82 -4.29 -6.24
C ASP A 26 -5.25 -5.05 -5.03
N VAL A 27 -3.98 -5.45 -5.08
CA VAL A 27 -3.27 -6.07 -3.94
C VAL A 27 -3.24 -5.11 -2.75
N ALA A 28 -2.84 -3.85 -2.97
CA ALA A 28 -2.78 -2.85 -1.91
C ALA A 28 -4.14 -2.59 -1.24
N ILE A 29 -5.23 -2.55 -2.02
CA ILE A 29 -6.60 -2.41 -1.48
C ILE A 29 -6.98 -3.61 -0.61
N ARG A 30 -6.62 -4.84 -1.02
CA ARG A 30 -6.89 -6.06 -0.23
C ARG A 30 -6.11 -6.05 1.09
N ASP A 31 -4.84 -5.69 1.04
CA ASP A 31 -3.98 -5.64 2.23
C ASP A 31 -4.48 -4.60 3.24
N LEU A 32 -4.92 -3.43 2.77
CA LEU A 32 -5.50 -2.41 3.64
C LEU A 32 -6.79 -2.87 4.31
N ARG A 33 -7.66 -3.60 3.61
CA ARG A 33 -8.87 -4.18 4.23
C ARG A 33 -8.53 -5.18 5.32
N ASP A 34 -7.54 -6.02 5.09
CA ASP A 34 -7.07 -6.99 6.08
C ASP A 34 -6.42 -6.30 7.28
N LEU A 35 -5.59 -5.28 7.06
CA LEU A 35 -5.02 -4.45 8.13
C LEU A 35 -6.11 -3.75 8.95
N ALA A 36 -7.08 -3.09 8.29
CA ALA A 36 -8.20 -2.42 8.95
C ALA A 36 -9.04 -3.40 9.78
N PHE A 37 -9.21 -4.64 9.32
CA PHE A 37 -9.90 -5.70 10.07
C PHE A 37 -9.08 -6.20 11.27
N ARG A 38 -7.76 -6.29 11.14
CA ARG A 38 -6.85 -6.76 12.21
C ARG A 38 -6.64 -5.72 13.31
N LEU A 39 -6.70 -4.43 12.99
CA LEU A 39 -6.53 -3.31 13.92
C LEU A 39 -7.71 -3.12 14.90
N ARG A 40 -8.48 -4.17 15.24
CA ARG A 40 -9.67 -4.06 16.11
C ARG A 40 -9.34 -3.32 17.41
N GLY A 41 -9.86 -2.09 17.53
CA GLY A 41 -9.71 -1.23 18.71
C GLY A 41 -8.80 -0.01 18.53
N ASP A 42 -8.12 0.13 17.40
CA ASP A 42 -7.36 1.34 17.04
C ASP A 42 -8.17 2.17 16.02
N GLU A 43 -9.01 3.07 16.52
CA GLU A 43 -9.86 3.93 15.70
C GLU A 43 -9.03 4.80 14.74
N THR A 44 -7.88 5.32 15.19
CA THR A 44 -6.99 6.13 14.35
C THR A 44 -6.34 5.30 13.24
N GLY A 45 -5.88 4.09 13.56
CA GLY A 45 -5.35 3.17 12.55
C GLY A 45 -6.41 2.75 11.53
N HIS A 46 -7.68 2.63 11.95
CA HIS A 46 -8.79 2.31 11.07
C HIS A 46 -9.12 3.46 10.11
N GLU A 47 -9.19 4.70 10.62
CA GLU A 47 -9.40 5.90 9.81
C GLU A 47 -8.31 6.07 8.75
N GLN A 48 -7.04 5.93 9.15
CA GLN A 48 -5.90 6.02 8.23
C GLN A 48 -5.93 4.94 7.15
N ALA A 49 -6.27 3.70 7.51
CA ALA A 49 -6.40 2.61 6.55
C ALA A 49 -7.54 2.86 5.56
N GLN A 50 -8.65 3.44 6.02
CA GLN A 50 -9.79 3.79 5.17
C GLN A 50 -9.46 4.92 4.20
N GLU A 51 -8.79 5.99 4.66
CA GLU A 51 -8.34 7.08 3.79
C GLU A 51 -7.37 6.59 2.71
N CYS A 52 -6.46 5.69 3.10
CA CYS A 52 -5.53 5.07 2.15
C CYS A 52 -6.27 4.23 1.10
N LEU A 53 -7.28 3.46 1.53
CA LEU A 53 -8.11 2.66 0.64
C LEU A 53 -8.89 3.52 -0.36
N ASP A 54 -9.43 4.66 0.08
CA ASP A 54 -10.16 5.58 -0.78
C ASP A 54 -9.25 6.19 -1.86
N MET A 55 -8.02 6.56 -1.49
CA MET A 55 -7.02 7.08 -2.43
C MET A 55 -6.66 6.06 -3.50
N LEU A 56 -6.38 4.82 -3.11
CA LEU A 56 -6.02 3.74 -4.03
C LEU A 56 -7.18 3.33 -4.93
N THR A 57 -8.40 3.33 -4.41
CA THR A 57 -9.61 3.06 -5.20
C THR A 57 -9.77 4.08 -6.31
N ARG A 58 -9.61 5.37 -6.01
CA ARG A 58 -9.65 6.43 -7.04
C ARG A 58 -8.54 6.28 -8.07
N ALA A 59 -7.33 5.91 -7.64
CA ALA A 59 -6.23 5.65 -8.55
C ALA A 59 -6.53 4.48 -9.51
N LEU A 60 -7.12 3.40 -8.99
CA LEU A 60 -7.54 2.23 -9.78
C LEU A 60 -8.62 2.61 -10.81
N GLU A 61 -9.63 3.36 -10.38
CA GLU A 61 -10.71 3.82 -11.26
C GLU A 61 -10.17 4.74 -12.37
N SER A 62 -9.27 5.67 -12.02
CA SER A 62 -8.61 6.53 -13.00
C SER A 62 -7.80 5.74 -14.01
N ALA A 63 -7.01 4.76 -13.54
CA ALA A 63 -6.21 3.90 -14.42
C ALA A 63 -7.10 3.09 -15.39
N ARG A 64 -8.22 2.54 -14.90
CA ARG A 64 -9.20 1.81 -15.74
C ARG A 64 -9.86 2.67 -16.82
N MET A 65 -10.00 3.96 -16.58
CA MET A 65 -10.62 4.89 -17.52
C MET A 65 -9.67 5.35 -18.64
N HIS A 66 -8.35 5.27 -18.43
CA HIS A 66 -7.33 5.82 -19.32
C HIS A 66 -6.40 4.79 -19.97
N GLY A 67 -6.53 3.50 -19.61
CA GLY A 67 -5.79 2.38 -20.20
C GLY A 67 -6.70 1.48 -21.03
#